data_AF-A0A0L8HZT6-F1
#
_entry.id   AF-A0A0L8HZT6-F1
#
_cell.length_a   1.000
_cell.length_b   1.000
_cell.length_c   1.000
_cell.angle_alpha   90.00
_cell.angle_beta   90.00
_cell.angle_gamma   90.00
#
_symmetry.space_group_name_H-M   'P 1'
#
loop_
_entity.id
_entity.type
_entity.pdbx_description
1 polymer ?
#
loop_
_entity_poly.entity_id
_entity_poly.type
_entity_poly.pdbx_seq_one_letter_code
_entity_poly.pdbx_strand_id
1 'polypeptide(L)'
;MRKILLKCFVIVSGSIPTSRCANLNISQLYDYGYESNDTHDVVYGKCQIEIFSRSSNSSNHTLACINGYTYEEGKHQSFVSEWDLVCDKAGLSELTQTLFSVGGLIGALTLPHFSDTKGRKPVLVINNILLFIFSFSSSFSPNYYFFIVFRVVEGILMQ
;
A
#
# COMPACT_ATOMS: atom_id res chain seq x y z
N MET A 1 -19.66 1.08 10.92
CA MET A 1 -20.09 0.20 9.80
C MET A 1 -19.73 0.74 8.42
N ARG A 2 -20.12 1.96 8.02
CA ARG A 2 -19.81 2.50 6.67
C ARG A 2 -18.31 2.55 6.31
N LYS A 3 -17.45 2.92 7.27
CA LYS A 3 -15.98 2.91 7.11
C LYS A 3 -15.37 1.50 6.97
N ILE A 4 -15.99 0.49 7.57
CA ILE A 4 -15.55 -0.91 7.52
C ILE A 4 -15.92 -1.54 6.17
N LEU A 5 -17.14 -1.30 5.68
CA LEU A 5 -17.58 -1.73 4.35
C LEU A 5 -16.76 -1.08 3.23
N LEU A 6 -16.41 0.21 3.36
CA LEU A 6 -15.51 0.87 2.41
C LEU A 6 -14.11 0.23 2.41
N LYS A 7 -13.51 -0.01 3.60
CA LYS A 7 -12.20 -0.67 3.70
C LYS A 7 -12.20 -2.06 3.08
N CYS A 8 -13.24 -2.88 3.30
CA CYS A 8 -13.37 -4.19 2.66
C CYS A 8 -13.46 -4.10 1.13
N PHE A 9 -14.31 -3.21 0.59
CA PHE A 9 -14.47 -3.08 -0.86
C PHE A 9 -13.18 -2.60 -1.55
N VAL A 10 -12.47 -1.70 -0.89
CA VAL A 10 -11.21 -1.11 -1.34
C VAL A 10 -10.05 -2.11 -1.36
N ILE A 11 -9.96 -3.01 -0.38
CA ILE A 11 -8.92 -4.06 -0.34
C ILE A 11 -9.07 -5.03 -1.53
N VAL A 12 -10.29 -5.17 -2.07
CA VAL A 12 -10.62 -6.09 -3.18
C VAL A 12 -10.40 -5.45 -4.55
N SER A 13 -10.51 -4.12 -4.70
CA SER A 13 -10.39 -3.45 -6.01
C SER A 13 -8.95 -3.31 -6.52
N GLY A 14 -7.93 -3.47 -5.66
CA GLY A 14 -6.50 -3.51 -6.04
C GLY A 14 -6.01 -2.29 -6.85
N SER A 15 -6.77 -1.20 -6.86
CA SER A 15 -6.53 -0.05 -7.72
C SER A 15 -5.41 0.77 -7.11
N ILE A 16 -4.31 0.96 -7.84
CA ILE A 16 -3.25 1.89 -7.45
C ILE A 16 -3.74 3.28 -7.84
N PRO A 17 -4.10 4.17 -6.90
CA PRO A 17 -4.62 5.48 -7.26
C PRO A 17 -3.54 6.35 -7.91
N THR A 18 -3.94 7.25 -8.80
CA THR A 18 -3.05 8.29 -9.32
C THR A 18 -2.61 9.20 -8.17
N SER A 19 -1.34 9.06 -7.79
CA SER A 19 -0.69 9.86 -6.76
C SER A 19 0.32 10.81 -7.39
N ARG A 20 0.43 12.00 -6.81
CA ARG A 20 1.42 13.03 -7.14
C ARG A 20 2.14 13.45 -5.87
N CYS A 21 3.40 13.88 -5.96
CA CYS A 21 4.08 14.47 -4.81
C CYS A 21 3.29 15.69 -4.27
N ALA A 22 3.27 15.87 -2.96
CA ALA A 22 2.69 17.05 -2.34
C ALA A 22 3.52 18.32 -2.66
N ASN A 23 2.84 19.48 -2.65
CA ASN A 23 3.49 20.77 -2.90
C ASN A 23 4.59 21.08 -1.87
N LEU A 24 5.69 21.70 -2.30
CA LEU A 24 6.72 22.21 -1.40
C LEU A 24 6.37 23.62 -0.89
N ASN A 25 6.80 23.91 0.33
CA ASN A 25 6.81 25.28 0.86
C ASN A 25 8.03 26.05 0.35
N ILE A 26 7.90 27.38 0.27
CA ILE A 26 8.96 28.30 -0.18
C ILE A 26 10.25 28.13 0.66
N SER A 27 10.12 27.87 1.97
CA SER A 27 11.27 27.61 2.84
C SER A 27 12.00 26.30 2.53
N GLN A 28 11.30 25.28 2.02
CA GLN A 28 11.91 24.01 1.62
C GLN A 28 12.58 24.10 0.25
N LEU A 29 12.05 24.92 -0.64
CA LEU A 29 12.74 25.30 -1.87
C LEU A 29 14.08 26.00 -1.55
N TYR A 30 14.10 26.90 -0.57
CA TYR A 30 15.34 27.58 -0.14
C TYR A 30 16.40 26.63 0.44
N ASP A 31 15.99 25.64 1.24
CA ASP A 31 16.90 24.61 1.79
C ASP A 31 17.56 23.74 0.70
N TYR A 32 16.88 23.59 -0.45
CA TYR A 32 17.42 22.93 -1.65
C TYR A 32 18.18 23.88 -2.59
N GLY A 33 18.48 25.10 -2.15
CA GLY A 33 19.29 26.07 -2.89
C GLY A 33 18.53 26.84 -3.97
N TYR A 34 17.20 26.92 -3.85
CA TYR A 34 16.35 27.61 -4.80
C TYR A 34 15.85 28.94 -4.23
N GLU A 35 16.13 30.04 -4.92
CA GLU A 35 15.78 31.39 -4.48
C GLU A 35 14.46 31.90 -5.11
N SER A 36 13.61 32.56 -4.32
CA SER A 36 12.26 33.00 -4.73
C SER A 36 12.22 34.04 -5.87
N ASN A 37 13.36 34.60 -6.26
CA ASN A 37 13.47 35.63 -7.30
C ASN A 37 13.64 35.06 -8.71
N ASP A 38 13.98 33.78 -8.86
CA ASP A 38 14.09 33.15 -10.16
C ASP A 38 12.77 32.50 -10.60
N THR A 39 12.45 32.57 -11.90
CA THR A 39 11.33 31.81 -12.47
C THR A 39 11.78 30.37 -12.69
N HIS A 40 11.26 29.44 -11.90
CA HIS A 40 11.37 28.04 -12.23
C HIS A 40 10.02 27.35 -12.16
N ASP A 41 9.91 26.32 -12.98
CA ASP A 41 8.70 25.53 -13.12
C ASP A 41 8.90 24.23 -12.32
N VAL A 42 8.09 24.04 -11.28
CA VAL A 42 8.11 22.83 -10.44
C VAL A 42 7.07 21.85 -10.95
N VAL A 43 7.52 20.71 -11.47
CA VAL A 43 6.66 19.64 -11.94
C VAL A 43 6.60 18.54 -10.88
N TYR A 44 5.41 18.37 -10.32
CA TYR A 44 5.11 17.32 -9.35
C TYR A 44 4.77 16.01 -10.07
N GLY A 45 5.77 15.14 -10.19
CA GLY A 45 5.62 13.79 -10.72
C GLY A 45 4.97 12.83 -9.72
N LYS A 46 4.91 11.55 -10.10
CA LYS A 46 4.37 10.48 -9.23
C LYS A 46 5.33 10.13 -8.09
N CYS A 47 6.64 10.05 -8.38
CA CYS A 47 7.68 9.62 -7.44
C CYS A 47 8.83 10.61 -7.27
N GLN A 48 8.89 11.63 -8.12
CA GLN A 48 9.95 12.63 -8.10
C GLN A 48 9.38 14.00 -8.45
N ILE A 49 10.04 15.03 -7.93
CA ILE A 49 9.76 16.43 -8.17
C ILE A 49 10.88 16.92 -9.07
N GLU A 50 10.51 17.47 -10.22
CA GLU A 50 11.44 18.01 -11.21
C GLU A 50 11.36 19.52 -11.17
N ILE A 51 12.50 20.17 -10.98
CA ILE A 51 12.59 21.63 -10.94
C ILE A 51 13.33 22.10 -12.19
N PHE A 52 12.64 22.85 -13.04
CA PHE A 52 13.17 23.38 -14.29
C PHE A 52 13.51 24.86 -14.16
N SER A 53 14.80 25.19 -14.12
CA SER A 53 15.27 26.58 -14.16
C SER A 53 15.30 27.07 -15.62
N ARG A 54 14.82 28.30 -15.87
CA ARG A 54 14.83 28.92 -17.21
C ARG A 54 16.20 29.54 -17.58
N SER A 55 17.19 29.48 -16.69
CA SER A 55 18.51 30.07 -16.92
C SER A 55 19.39 29.18 -17.79
N SER A 56 20.17 29.78 -18.70
CA SER A 56 20.98 29.09 -19.72
C SER A 56 22.17 28.29 -19.18
N ASN A 57 22.37 28.25 -17.85
CA ASN A 57 23.53 27.61 -17.21
C ASN A 57 23.17 26.78 -15.97
N SER A 58 21.90 26.46 -15.74
CA SER A 58 21.43 25.71 -14.56
C SER A 58 21.11 24.26 -14.88
N SER A 59 21.51 23.36 -13.97
CA SER A 59 21.21 21.93 -14.04
C SER A 59 19.77 21.64 -13.61
N ASN A 60 19.10 20.72 -14.30
CA ASN A 60 17.82 20.17 -13.85
C ASN A 60 18.04 19.35 -12.57
N HIS A 61 17.29 19.64 -11.52
CA HIS A 61 17.36 18.91 -10.26
C HIS A 61 16.13 18.01 -10.10
N THR A 62 16.40 16.75 -9.75
CA THR A 62 15.40 15.74 -9.41
C THR A 62 15.43 15.50 -7.90
N LEU A 63 14.26 15.57 -7.27
CA LEU A 63 14.09 15.44 -5.83
C LEU A 63 13.08 14.35 -5.52
N ALA A 64 13.28 13.61 -4.43
CA ALA A 64 12.28 12.68 -3.91
C ALA A 64 11.11 13.45 -3.26
N CYS A 65 9.92 12.84 -3.17
CA CYS A 65 8.77 13.47 -2.52
C CYS A 65 8.97 13.58 -0.99
N ILE A 66 9.40 14.74 -0.49
CA ILE A 66 9.64 14.96 0.96
C ILE A 66 8.37 15.24 1.79
N ASN A 67 7.36 15.88 1.19
CA ASN A 67 6.11 16.24 1.87
C ASN A 67 5.02 15.16 1.75
N GLY A 68 5.41 13.95 1.33
CA GLY A 68 4.48 12.86 1.06
C GLY A 68 3.72 13.02 -0.26
N TYR A 69 2.58 12.33 -0.35
CA TYR A 69 1.81 12.18 -1.59
C TYR A 69 0.41 12.76 -1.46
N THR A 70 -0.01 13.46 -2.50
CA THR A 70 -1.39 13.88 -2.74
C THR A 70 -2.06 12.90 -3.68
N TYR A 71 -3.21 12.37 -3.27
CA TYR A 71 -4.02 11.43 -4.03
C TYR A 71 -5.23 12.17 -4.61
N GLU A 72 -5.41 12.12 -5.93
CA GLU A 72 -6.54 12.79 -6.61
C GLU A 72 -7.89 12.23 -6.14
N GLU A 73 -7.94 10.95 -5.81
CA GLU A 73 -9.13 10.25 -5.33
C GLU A 73 -9.30 10.28 -3.79
N GLY A 74 -8.37 10.91 -3.06
CA GLY A 74 -8.40 11.03 -1.61
C GLY A 74 -7.76 9.85 -0.87
N LYS A 75 -7.20 10.12 0.32
CA LYS A 75 -6.28 9.22 1.05
C LYS A 75 -6.90 7.88 1.50
N HIS A 76 -8.23 7.78 1.59
CA HIS A 76 -8.94 6.62 2.14
C HIS A 76 -9.53 5.65 1.09
N GLN A 77 -9.19 5.82 -0.19
CA GLN A 77 -9.73 4.97 -1.25
C GLN A 77 -8.95 3.68 -1.49
N SER A 78 -7.70 3.55 -0.99
CA SER A 78 -6.90 2.34 -1.17
C SER A 78 -6.11 1.99 0.08
N PHE A 79 -5.86 0.69 0.32
CA PHE A 79 -4.89 0.27 1.34
C PHE A 79 -3.51 0.90 1.08
N VAL A 80 -3.15 1.06 -0.19
CA VAL A 80 -1.89 1.68 -0.62
C VAL A 80 -1.84 3.16 -0.24
N SER A 81 -2.94 3.91 -0.38
CA SER A 81 -2.99 5.34 -0.04
C SER A 81 -3.18 5.61 1.45
N GLU A 82 -3.82 4.69 2.19
CA GLU A 82 -3.97 4.85 3.64
C GLU A 82 -2.60 4.81 4.35
N TRP A 83 -1.68 4.00 3.82
CA TRP A 83 -0.36 3.76 4.39
C TRP A 83 0.79 4.41 3.60
N ASP A 84 0.47 5.21 2.57
CA ASP A 84 1.44 5.88 1.69
C ASP A 84 2.48 4.90 1.09
N LEU A 85 2.03 3.73 0.61
CA LEU A 85 2.85 2.63 0.08
C LEU A 85 3.32 2.83 -1.38
N VAL A 86 3.52 4.06 -1.82
CA VAL A 86 3.91 4.39 -3.20
C VAL A 86 5.43 4.65 -3.33
N CYS A 87 5.94 4.48 -4.55
CA CYS A 87 7.33 4.75 -4.97
C CYS A 87 8.38 3.98 -4.14
N ASP A 88 9.03 4.58 -3.15
CA ASP A 88 10.00 3.89 -2.28
C ASP A 88 9.39 2.72 -1.50
N LYS A 89 8.09 2.81 -1.23
CA LYS A 89 7.33 1.79 -0.50
C LYS A 89 6.51 0.87 -1.41
N ALA A 90 6.64 0.99 -2.74
CA ALA A 90 5.94 0.12 -3.67
C ALA A 90 6.31 -1.36 -3.45
N GLY A 91 7.57 -1.63 -3.10
CA GLY A 91 8.03 -2.99 -2.76
C GLY A 91 7.27 -3.61 -1.59
N LEU A 92 6.72 -2.83 -0.65
CA LEU A 92 5.91 -3.35 0.45
C LEU A 92 4.56 -3.91 -0.01
N SER A 93 3.99 -3.38 -1.09
CA SER A 93 2.76 -3.89 -1.69
C SER A 93 3.03 -5.23 -2.37
N GLU A 94 4.12 -5.30 -3.14
CA GLU A 94 4.59 -6.54 -3.79
C GLU A 94 4.96 -7.61 -2.74
N LEU A 95 5.62 -7.21 -1.65
CA LEU A 95 5.93 -8.09 -0.52
C LEU A 95 4.65 -8.65 0.11
N THR A 96 3.61 -7.84 0.26
CA THR A 96 2.33 -8.34 0.80
C THR A 96 1.70 -9.39 -0.11
N GLN A 97 1.76 -9.19 -1.43
CA GLN A 97 1.25 -10.15 -2.41
C GLN A 97 2.08 -11.45 -2.43
N THR A 98 3.41 -11.34 -2.41
CA THR A 98 4.28 -12.52 -2.37
C THR A 98 4.11 -13.31 -1.07
N LEU A 99 4.00 -12.63 0.08
CA LEU A 99 3.73 -13.25 1.37
C LEU A 99 2.38 -13.98 1.41
N PHE A 100 1.34 -13.42 0.78
CA PHE A 100 0.06 -14.09 0.62
C PHE A 100 0.19 -15.39 -0.18
N SER A 101 0.92 -15.36 -1.30
CA SER A 101 1.19 -16.55 -2.11
C SER A 101 1.99 -17.60 -1.34
N VAL A 102 3.01 -17.20 -0.57
CA VAL A 102 3.79 -18.10 0.29
C VAL A 102 2.91 -18.71 1.38
N GLY A 103 2.04 -17.92 2.00
CA GLY A 103 1.02 -18.40 2.94
C GLY A 103 0.15 -19.49 2.32
N GLY A 104 -0.32 -19.28 1.08
CA GLY A 104 -1.07 -20.28 0.31
C GLY A 104 -0.29 -21.57 0.08
N LEU A 105 1.01 -21.50 -0.25
CA LEU A 105 1.85 -22.69 -0.40
C LEU A 105 1.95 -23.49 0.89
N ILE A 106 2.11 -22.82 2.04
CA ILE A 106 2.15 -23.46 3.35
C ILE A 106 0.79 -24.09 3.68
N GLY A 107 -0.31 -23.39 3.39
CA GLY A 107 -1.67 -23.89 3.51
C GLY A 107 -1.89 -25.17 2.69
N ALA A 108 -1.46 -25.15 1.43
CA ALA A 108 -1.56 -26.29 0.52
C ALA A 108 -0.81 -27.55 1.00
N LEU A 109 0.29 -27.38 1.75
CA LEU A 109 1.05 -28.51 2.29
C LEU A 109 0.47 -29.02 3.62
N THR A 110 -0.02 -28.12 4.46
CA THR A 110 -0.46 -28.45 5.83
C THR A 110 -1.92 -28.86 5.92
N LEU A 111 -2.82 -28.19 5.20
CA LEU A 111 -4.26 -28.45 5.26
C LEU A 111 -4.66 -29.84 4.76
N PRO A 112 -4.08 -30.39 3.67
CA PRO A 112 -4.36 -31.77 3.26
C PRO A 112 -3.92 -32.78 4.32
N HIS A 113 -2.73 -32.58 4.92
CA HIS A 113 -2.24 -33.44 6.00
C HIS A 113 -3.17 -33.44 7.22
N PHE A 114 -3.70 -32.26 7.59
CA PHE A 114 -4.70 -32.15 8.65
C PHE A 114 -6.07 -32.72 8.26
N SER A 115 -6.46 -32.58 6.99
CA SER A 115 -7.71 -33.10 6.43
C SER A 115 -7.78 -34.62 6.47
N ASP A 116 -6.65 -35.28 6.20
CA ASP A 116 -6.56 -36.74 6.21
C ASP A 116 -6.78 -37.34 7.61
N THR A 117 -6.48 -36.58 8.68
CA THR A 117 -6.59 -37.06 10.06
C THR A 117 -7.94 -36.76 10.70
N LYS A 118 -8.56 -35.62 10.37
CA LYS A 118 -9.83 -35.15 10.99
C LYS A 118 -11.07 -35.31 10.10
N GLY A 119 -10.90 -35.80 8.88
CA GLY A 119 -11.97 -35.97 7.90
C GLY A 119 -12.20 -34.73 7.04
N ARG A 120 -12.57 -34.95 5.78
CA ARG A 120 -12.58 -33.94 4.71
C ARG A 120 -13.58 -32.79 4.88
N LYS A 121 -14.72 -33.03 5.54
CA LYS A 121 -15.79 -32.02 5.75
C LYS A 121 -15.53 -31.04 6.90
N PRO A 122 -15.20 -31.48 8.13
CA PRO A 122 -15.03 -30.55 9.25
C PRO A 122 -13.84 -29.62 9.06
N VAL A 123 -12.74 -30.08 8.46
CA VAL A 123 -11.56 -29.22 8.22
C VAL A 123 -11.90 -28.06 7.29
N LEU A 124 -12.64 -28.30 6.20
CA LEU A 124 -13.05 -27.26 5.28
C LEU A 124 -13.99 -26.23 5.93
N VAL A 125 -14.93 -26.68 6.77
CA VAL A 125 -15.85 -25.78 7.50
C VAL A 125 -15.10 -24.92 8.51
N ILE A 126 -14.17 -25.52 9.28
CA ILE A 126 -13.36 -24.79 10.26
C ILE A 126 -12.49 -23.75 9.56
N ASN A 127 -11.85 -24.12 8.44
CA ASN A 127 -10.99 -23.22 7.68
C ASN A 127 -11.76 -21.97 7.21
N ASN A 128 -12.96 -22.19 6.67
CA ASN A 128 -13.83 -21.13 6.18
C ASN A 128 -14.33 -20.20 7.32
N ILE A 129 -14.69 -20.76 8.48
CA ILE A 129 -15.08 -19.96 9.65
C ILE A 129 -13.91 -19.10 10.13
N LEU A 130 -12.71 -19.66 10.22
CA LEU A 130 -11.52 -18.91 10.63
C LEU A 130 -11.21 -17.79 9.64
N LEU A 131 -11.26 -18.08 8.33
CA LEU A 131 -11.05 -17.09 7.29
C LEU A 131 -12.03 -15.91 7.41
N PHE A 132 -13.30 -16.19 7.72
CA PHE A 132 -14.31 -15.16 7.95
C PHE A 132 -13.98 -14.28 9.17
N ILE A 133 -13.55 -14.89 10.28
CA ILE A 133 -13.18 -14.17 11.51
C ILE A 133 -11.95 -13.29 11.26
N PHE A 134 -10.92 -13.81 10.60
CA PHE A 134 -9.69 -13.06 10.31
C PHE A 134 -9.94 -11.91 9.31
N SER A 135 -10.74 -12.14 8.27
CA SER A 135 -11.16 -11.09 7.32
C SER A 135 -11.94 -9.97 8.01
N PHE A 136 -12.79 -10.32 8.96
CA PHE A 136 -13.52 -9.33 9.75
C PHE A 136 -12.60 -8.57 10.71
N SER A 137 -11.64 -9.26 11.31
CA SER A 137 -10.66 -8.67 12.23
C SER A 137 -9.69 -7.72 11.52
N SER A 138 -9.24 -8.06 10.30
CA SER A 138 -8.33 -7.22 9.50
C SER A 138 -8.95 -5.86 9.16
N SER A 139 -10.28 -5.78 9.08
CA SER A 139 -11.02 -4.53 8.89
C SER A 139 -10.91 -3.55 10.07
N PHE A 140 -10.61 -4.05 11.28
CA PHE A 140 -10.46 -3.24 12.48
C PHE A 140 -9.01 -2.79 12.72
N SER A 141 -8.04 -3.29 11.94
CA SER A 141 -6.62 -3.04 12.19
C SER A 141 -6.22 -1.60 11.82
N PRO A 142 -5.70 -0.81 12.78
CA PRO A 142 -5.09 0.48 12.54
C PRO A 142 -3.57 0.38 12.40
N ASN A 143 -3.01 -0.81 12.14
CA ASN A 143 -1.56 -1.02 12.07
C ASN A 143 -1.19 -1.92 10.88
N TYR A 144 -0.25 -1.45 10.06
CA TYR A 144 0.21 -2.08 8.82
C TYR A 144 0.75 -3.50 9.04
N TYR A 145 1.54 -3.73 10.10
CA TYR A 145 2.13 -5.05 10.37
C TYR A 145 1.08 -6.10 10.69
N PHE A 146 0.06 -5.74 11.47
CA PHE A 146 -1.05 -6.64 11.78
C PHE A 146 -1.83 -7.01 10.52
N PHE A 147 -2.00 -6.07 9.59
CA PHE A 147 -2.65 -6.35 8.31
C PHE A 147 -1.89 -7.40 7.48
N ILE A 148 -0.55 -7.29 7.38
CA ILE A 148 0.24 -8.30 6.67
C ILE A 148 0.10 -9.67 7.33
N VAL A 149 0.19 -9.75 8.66
CA VAL A 149 0.07 -11.03 9.38
C VAL A 149 -1.29 -11.66 9.11
N PHE A 150 -2.37 -10.89 9.18
CA PHE A 150 -3.71 -11.39 8.84
C PHE A 150 -3.80 -11.85 7.39
N ARG A 151 -3.18 -11.15 6.44
CA ARG A 151 -3.12 -11.60 5.03
C ARG A 151 -2.40 -12.92 4.87
N VAL A 152 -1.28 -13.13 5.55
CA VAL A 152 -0.56 -14.41 5.49
C VAL A 152 -1.40 -15.55 6.06
N VAL A 153 -2.09 -15.30 7.19
CA VAL A 153 -3.00 -16.28 7.80
C VAL A 153 -4.18 -16.57 6.87
N GLU A 154 -4.80 -15.56 6.27
CA GLU A 154 -5.85 -15.72 5.26
C GLU A 154 -5.35 -16.58 4.08
N GLY A 155 -4.12 -16.34 3.61
CA GLY A 155 -3.49 -17.14 2.56
C GLY A 155 -3.34 -18.62 2.95
N ILE A 156 -2.88 -18.90 4.16
CA ILE A 156 -2.78 -20.27 4.69
C ILE A 156 -4.15 -20.95 4.73
N LEU A 157 -5.20 -20.22 5.08
CA LEU A 157 -6.57 -20.73 5.25
C LEU A 157 -7.40 -20.76 3.94
N MET A 158 -6.84 -20.36 2.79
CA MET A 158 -7.60 -20.22 1.55
C MET A 158 -7.97 -21.56 0.88
N GLN A 159 -7.32 -22.68 1.26
CA GLN A 159 -7.33 -23.95 0.49
C GLN A 159 -8.20 -25.07 1.07
#